data_AF-A0A0C3KGN3-F1
#
_entry.id   AF-A0A0C3KGN3-F1
#
_cell.length_a   1.000
_cell.length_b   1.000
_cell.length_c   1.000
_cell.angle_alpha   90.00
_cell.angle_beta   90.00
_cell.angle_gamma   90.00
#
_symmetry.space_group_name_H-M   'P 1'
#
loop_
_entity.id
_entity.type
_entity.pdbx_description
1 polymer ?
#
loop_
_entity_poly.entity_id
_entity_poly.type
_entity_poly.pdbx_seq_one_letter_code
_entity_poly.pdbx_strand_id
1 'polypeptide(L)'
;MPRKEWMTPEQKKFLQDKLVWYSSMSTKEYSRYWPTVFKQWSQLWPKRAVAFPDLPPDVSLTLEQDKILRDTVTKCQQWLHWHAGAGKNWAANRKTLTIINSLMKAKTHIKKPLEIYSKMYSTLWVKPDTSTDSNISSLHNQIDKKLHLSSPYILTLVEFMCIHNEQHTSRKMPPTESDDEISADVDAEMHRSNIQQCMPALMQILTHLSQKTGWSFSVLMGGPDPADAGEQCCLYSLHIRKNRCGLNFSESYCHFNSTVVQAYMEFLDSKLHKFLFFS
;
A
#
# COMPACT_ATOMS: atom_id res chain seq x y z
N MET A 1 -24.79 -13.49 -21.20
CA MET A 1 -23.97 -14.41 -22.02
C MET A 1 -22.82 -14.92 -21.18
N PRO A 2 -22.59 -16.25 -21.11
CA PRO A 2 -21.42 -16.80 -20.43
C PRO A 2 -20.15 -16.24 -21.08
N ARG A 3 -19.19 -15.79 -20.27
CA ARG A 3 -17.89 -15.33 -20.78
C ARG A 3 -17.20 -16.55 -21.40
N LYS A 4 -16.86 -16.46 -22.70
CA LYS A 4 -16.08 -17.50 -23.38
C LYS A 4 -14.77 -17.68 -22.60
N GLU A 5 -14.59 -18.83 -21.96
CA GLU A 5 -13.33 -19.16 -21.30
C GLU A 5 -12.23 -19.17 -22.35
N TRP A 6 -11.13 -18.45 -22.08
CA TRP A 6 -10.04 -18.31 -23.05
C TRP A 6 -9.11 -19.53 -23.08
N MET A 7 -9.36 -20.52 -22.20
CA MET A 7 -8.48 -21.64 -21.93
C MET A 7 -9.30 -22.92 -21.86
N THR A 8 -8.79 -24.02 -22.41
CA THR A 8 -9.43 -25.32 -22.32
C THR A 8 -9.23 -25.94 -20.91
N PRO A 9 -10.06 -26.92 -20.50
CA PRO A 9 -9.89 -27.60 -19.21
C PRO A 9 -8.50 -28.23 -19.03
N GLU A 10 -7.91 -28.77 -20.09
CA GLU A 10 -6.59 -29.41 -20.07
C GLU A 10 -5.47 -28.38 -19.86
N GLN A 11 -5.57 -27.24 -20.57
CA GLN A 11 -4.65 -26.12 -20.39
C GLN A 11 -4.71 -25.57 -18.97
N LYS A 12 -5.91 -25.47 -18.40
CA LYS A 12 -6.14 -25.02 -17.02
C LYS A 12 -5.50 -25.98 -16.02
N LYS A 13 -5.71 -27.28 -16.20
CA LYS A 13 -5.09 -28.31 -15.35
C LYS A 13 -3.57 -28.22 -15.38
N PHE A 14 -2.97 -28.06 -16.57
CA PHE A 14 -1.52 -27.89 -16.66
C PHE A 14 -1.02 -26.66 -15.92
N LEU A 15 -1.68 -25.50 -16.04
CA LEU A 15 -1.26 -24.32 -15.27
C LEU A 15 -1.47 -24.51 -13.77
N GLN A 16 -2.49 -25.24 -13.33
CA GLN A 16 -2.69 -25.59 -11.92
C GLN A 16 -1.54 -26.46 -11.40
N ASP A 17 -1.09 -27.45 -12.16
CA ASP A 17 0.06 -28.29 -11.78
C ASP A 17 1.35 -27.45 -11.70
N LYS A 18 1.54 -26.52 -12.65
CA LYS A 18 2.67 -25.58 -12.64
C LYS A 18 2.57 -24.53 -11.54
N LEU A 19 1.37 -24.23 -11.04
CA LEU A 19 1.13 -23.23 -10.01
C LEU A 19 1.73 -23.64 -8.67
N VAL A 20 1.65 -24.93 -8.31
CA VAL A 20 2.20 -25.46 -7.07
C VAL A 20 3.71 -25.17 -7.01
N TRP A 21 4.42 -25.51 -8.08
CA TRP A 21 5.86 -25.28 -8.18
C TRP A 21 6.20 -23.79 -8.33
N TYR A 22 5.41 -23.04 -9.10
CA TYR A 22 5.61 -21.59 -9.28
C TYR A 22 5.49 -20.82 -7.95
N SER A 23 4.57 -21.23 -7.08
CA SER A 23 4.33 -20.57 -5.79
C SER A 23 5.46 -20.79 -4.78
N SER A 24 6.26 -21.85 -4.93
CA SER A 24 7.42 -22.11 -4.07
C SER A 24 8.72 -21.44 -4.55
N MET A 25 8.72 -20.79 -5.72
CA MET A 25 9.95 -20.20 -6.26
C MET A 25 10.16 -18.76 -5.82
N SER A 26 11.43 -18.37 -5.75
CA SER A 26 11.84 -16.97 -5.59
C SER A 26 11.73 -16.19 -6.91
N THR A 27 11.71 -14.87 -6.81
CA THR A 27 11.63 -13.95 -7.97
C THR A 27 12.79 -14.10 -8.96
N LYS A 28 13.98 -14.49 -8.49
CA LYS A 28 15.17 -14.69 -9.33
C LYS A 28 15.01 -15.92 -10.24
N GLU A 29 14.31 -16.95 -9.75
CA GLU A 29 14.16 -18.23 -10.45
C GLU A 29 13.11 -18.20 -11.56
N TYR A 30 12.17 -17.23 -11.52
CA TYR A 30 11.15 -17.09 -12.55
C TYR A 30 11.74 -16.94 -13.96
N SER A 31 12.83 -16.18 -14.10
CA SER A 31 13.51 -16.00 -15.39
C SER A 31 13.99 -17.32 -16.02
N ARG A 32 14.42 -18.26 -15.18
CA ARG A 32 14.87 -19.61 -15.59
C ARG A 32 13.71 -20.58 -15.77
N TYR A 33 12.63 -20.39 -15.03
CA TYR A 33 11.46 -21.25 -15.09
C TYR A 33 10.64 -21.07 -16.38
N TRP A 34 10.41 -19.82 -16.78
CA TRP A 34 9.52 -19.49 -17.90
C TRP A 34 9.87 -20.20 -19.21
N PRO A 35 11.15 -20.27 -19.65
CA PRO A 35 11.52 -21.02 -20.85
C PRO A 35 11.08 -22.49 -20.80
N THR A 36 11.21 -23.15 -19.65
CA THR A 36 10.82 -24.55 -19.47
C THR A 36 9.31 -24.73 -19.54
N VAL A 37 8.55 -23.86 -18.88
CA VAL A 37 7.07 -23.88 -18.94
C VAL A 37 6.59 -23.66 -20.35
N PHE A 38 7.14 -22.68 -21.07
CA PHE A 38 6.71 -22.38 -22.43
C PHE A 38 7.11 -23.45 -23.44
N LYS A 39 8.28 -24.08 -23.24
CA LYS A 39 8.67 -25.25 -24.03
C LYS A 39 7.62 -26.35 -23.87
N GLN A 40 7.30 -26.75 -22.64
CA GLN A 40 6.29 -27.79 -22.37
C GLN A 40 4.90 -27.40 -22.88
N TRP A 41 4.49 -26.15 -22.65
CA TRP A 41 3.22 -25.63 -23.17
C TRP A 41 3.16 -25.72 -24.70
N SER A 42 4.23 -25.33 -25.40
CA SER A 42 4.27 -25.35 -26.86
C SER A 42 4.29 -26.77 -27.45
N GLN A 43 4.79 -27.75 -26.69
CA GLN A 43 4.77 -29.17 -27.09
C GLN A 43 3.37 -29.78 -26.95
N LEU A 44 2.67 -29.47 -25.85
CA LEU A 44 1.31 -29.99 -25.60
C LEU A 44 0.26 -29.28 -26.46
N TRP A 45 0.42 -27.97 -26.63
CA TRP A 45 -0.44 -27.14 -27.47
C TRP A 45 0.44 -26.41 -28.47
N PRO A 46 0.74 -27.04 -29.63
CA PRO A 46 1.39 -26.36 -30.72
C PRO A 46 0.48 -25.22 -31.17
N LYS A 47 0.75 -24.03 -30.61
CA LYS A 47 -0.18 -22.90 -30.64
C LYS A 47 -0.57 -22.52 -32.07
N ARG A 48 0.33 -22.77 -33.00
CA ARG A 48 0.13 -22.60 -34.44
C ARG A 48 -0.98 -23.51 -34.99
N ALA A 49 -0.96 -24.80 -34.67
CA ALA A 49 -1.96 -25.75 -35.15
C ALA A 49 -3.35 -25.48 -34.56
N VAL A 50 -3.42 -25.01 -33.31
CA VAL A 50 -4.70 -24.70 -32.64
C VAL A 50 -5.26 -23.35 -33.10
N ALA A 51 -4.42 -22.32 -33.22
CA ALA A 51 -4.87 -20.98 -33.58
C ALA A 51 -5.08 -20.82 -35.10
N PHE A 52 -4.33 -21.57 -35.92
CA PHE A 52 -4.31 -21.46 -37.38
C PHE A 52 -4.33 -22.85 -38.02
N PRO A 53 -5.45 -23.60 -37.92
CA PRO A 53 -5.54 -24.98 -38.42
C PRO A 53 -5.29 -25.09 -39.92
N ASP A 54 -5.61 -24.05 -40.69
CA ASP A 54 -5.46 -24.02 -42.15
C ASP A 54 -4.05 -23.61 -42.62
N LEU A 55 -3.16 -23.24 -41.69
CA LEU A 55 -1.84 -22.69 -42.03
C LEU A 55 -0.76 -23.79 -41.98
N PRO A 56 -0.08 -24.12 -43.10
CA PRO A 56 0.99 -25.12 -43.09
C PRO A 56 2.12 -24.73 -42.12
N PRO A 57 2.83 -25.71 -41.52
CA PRO A 57 3.84 -25.47 -40.48
C PRO A 57 5.06 -24.65 -40.96
N ASP A 58 5.33 -24.64 -42.27
CA ASP A 58 6.53 -24.00 -42.85
C ASP A 58 6.31 -22.54 -43.27
N VAL A 59 5.07 -22.04 -43.24
CA VAL A 59 4.76 -20.65 -43.64
C VAL A 59 5.26 -19.67 -42.57
N SER A 60 5.75 -18.50 -42.93
CA SER A 60 6.06 -17.47 -41.92
C SER A 60 4.77 -16.86 -41.37
N LEU A 61 4.67 -16.69 -40.05
CA LEU A 61 3.49 -16.06 -39.44
C LEU A 61 3.43 -14.57 -39.79
N THR A 62 2.22 -14.06 -40.01
CA THR A 62 2.02 -12.60 -40.11
C THR A 62 2.23 -11.94 -38.75
N LEU A 63 2.49 -10.63 -38.74
CA LEU A 63 2.71 -9.87 -37.51
C LEU A 63 1.51 -9.96 -36.54
N GLU A 64 0.28 -10.04 -37.08
CA GLU A 64 -0.94 -10.22 -36.29
C GLU A 64 -1.03 -11.61 -35.67
N GLN A 65 -0.70 -12.66 -36.44
CA GLN A 65 -0.70 -14.04 -35.94
C GLN A 65 0.33 -14.22 -34.82
N ASP A 66 1.52 -13.66 -35.01
CA ASP A 66 2.60 -13.66 -34.03
C ASP A 66 2.22 -12.87 -32.76
N LYS A 67 1.48 -11.76 -32.90
CA LYS A 67 0.89 -11.04 -31.76
C LYS A 67 -0.09 -11.92 -30.97
N ILE A 68 -0.97 -12.66 -31.63
CA ILE A 68 -1.91 -13.59 -30.97
C ILE A 68 -1.15 -14.66 -30.15
N LEU A 69 -0.06 -15.20 -30.71
CA LEU A 69 0.77 -16.17 -30.00
C LEU A 69 1.45 -15.57 -28.76
N ARG A 70 2.00 -14.35 -28.88
CA ARG A 70 2.58 -13.60 -27.76
C ARG A 70 1.55 -13.28 -26.68
N ASP A 71 0.37 -12.79 -27.06
CA ASP A 71 -0.70 -12.46 -26.11
C ASP A 71 -1.13 -13.69 -25.31
N THR A 72 -1.12 -14.87 -25.95
CA THR A 72 -1.40 -16.15 -25.27
C THR A 72 -0.32 -16.48 -24.23
N VAL A 73 0.97 -16.22 -24.52
CA VAL A 73 2.06 -16.36 -23.53
C VAL A 73 1.82 -15.44 -22.34
N THR A 74 1.55 -14.16 -22.62
CA THR A 74 1.33 -13.13 -21.59
C THR A 74 0.16 -13.48 -20.69
N LYS A 75 -0.95 -13.98 -21.26
CA LYS A 75 -2.11 -14.44 -20.48
C LYS A 75 -1.78 -15.61 -19.56
N CYS A 76 -0.96 -16.56 -20.01
CA CYS A 76 -0.50 -17.68 -19.16
C CYS A 76 0.33 -17.18 -17.97
N GLN A 77 1.24 -16.23 -18.21
CA GLN A 77 2.04 -15.61 -17.15
C GLN A 77 1.17 -14.88 -16.14
N GLN A 78 0.26 -14.03 -16.62
CA GLN A 78 -0.67 -13.28 -15.78
C GLN A 78 -1.55 -14.22 -14.95
N TRP A 79 -2.04 -15.30 -15.56
CA TRP A 79 -2.84 -16.30 -14.87
C TRP A 79 -2.07 -16.94 -13.71
N LEU A 80 -0.87 -17.47 -13.96
CA LEU A 80 -0.03 -18.06 -12.92
C LEU A 80 0.30 -17.04 -11.82
N HIS A 81 0.67 -15.82 -12.21
CA HIS A 81 0.98 -14.75 -11.28
C HIS A 81 -0.22 -14.41 -10.36
N TRP A 82 -1.40 -14.21 -10.93
CA TRP A 82 -2.62 -13.91 -10.17
C TRP A 82 -3.02 -15.05 -9.24
N HIS A 83 -2.94 -16.29 -9.72
CA HIS A 83 -3.32 -17.46 -8.96
C HIS A 83 -2.28 -17.87 -7.90
N ALA A 84 -1.03 -17.42 -8.02
CA ALA A 84 0.03 -17.64 -7.03
C ALA A 84 -0.10 -16.72 -5.79
N GLY A 85 -1.23 -16.02 -5.65
CA GLY A 85 -1.51 -15.15 -4.51
C GLY A 85 -1.36 -13.66 -4.80
N ALA A 86 -0.77 -13.25 -5.94
CA ALA A 86 -0.66 -11.83 -6.27
C ALA A 86 -2.03 -11.16 -6.46
N GLY A 87 -3.05 -11.93 -6.89
CA GLY A 87 -4.41 -11.43 -7.09
C GLY A 87 -5.17 -11.15 -5.78
N LYS A 88 -4.90 -11.91 -4.70
CA LYS A 88 -5.56 -11.70 -3.40
C LYS A 88 -5.19 -10.35 -2.80
N ASN A 89 -3.94 -9.93 -3.02
CA ASN A 89 -3.46 -8.65 -2.54
C ASN A 89 -3.95 -7.49 -3.41
N TRP A 90 -4.25 -7.67 -4.70
CA TRP A 90 -4.59 -6.55 -5.59
C TRP A 90 -5.80 -5.71 -5.10
N ALA A 91 -6.87 -6.34 -4.63
CA ALA A 91 -8.03 -5.64 -4.10
C ALA A 91 -7.71 -4.87 -2.80
N ALA A 92 -6.94 -5.48 -1.89
CA ALA A 92 -6.46 -4.83 -0.68
C ALA A 92 -5.52 -3.65 -1.03
N ASN A 93 -4.57 -3.88 -1.93
CA ASN A 93 -3.64 -2.88 -2.44
C ASN A 93 -4.38 -1.69 -3.05
N ARG A 94 -5.45 -1.93 -3.83
CA ARG A 94 -6.24 -0.84 -4.41
C ARG A 94 -6.92 0.02 -3.33
N LYS A 95 -7.44 -0.59 -2.26
CA LYS A 95 -7.98 0.15 -1.11
C LYS A 95 -6.89 0.95 -0.41
N THR A 96 -5.75 0.32 -0.11
CA THR A 96 -4.58 0.98 0.50
C THR A 96 -4.10 2.17 -0.33
N LEU A 97 -3.97 2.01 -1.65
CA LEU A 97 -3.60 3.10 -2.56
C LEU A 97 -4.66 4.21 -2.60
N THR A 98 -5.95 3.87 -2.48
CA THR A 98 -7.02 4.86 -2.39
C THR A 98 -6.92 5.67 -1.10
N ILE A 99 -6.62 5.01 0.03
CA ILE A 99 -6.37 5.66 1.32
C ILE A 99 -5.12 6.56 1.24
N ILE A 100 -4.03 6.08 0.65
CA ILE A 100 -2.82 6.89 0.48
C ILE A 100 -3.11 8.11 -0.41
N ASN A 101 -3.84 7.93 -1.50
CA ASN A 101 -4.25 9.04 -2.35
C ASN A 101 -5.14 10.04 -1.60
N SER A 102 -6.02 9.58 -0.70
CA SER A 102 -6.85 10.49 0.10
C SER A 102 -6.06 11.21 1.20
N LEU A 103 -5.01 10.57 1.75
CA LEU A 103 -4.07 11.19 2.70
C LEU A 103 -3.13 12.21 2.02
N MET A 104 -2.70 11.93 0.79
CA MET A 104 -1.80 12.79 0.02
C MET A 104 -2.51 13.97 -0.63
N LYS A 105 -3.80 13.85 -0.93
CA LYS A 105 -4.62 15.02 -1.27
C LYS A 105 -4.61 15.90 -0.03
N ALA A 106 -4.13 17.13 -0.18
CA ALA A 106 -4.36 18.15 0.84
C ALA A 106 -5.84 18.07 1.20
N LYS A 107 -6.14 17.73 2.47
CA LYS A 107 -7.51 17.73 2.96
C LYS A 107 -7.96 19.18 2.91
N THR A 108 -8.47 19.61 1.76
CA THR A 108 -9.28 20.81 1.60
C THR A 108 -10.64 20.50 2.19
N HIS A 109 -10.67 20.19 3.49
CA HIS A 109 -11.90 20.31 4.23
C HIS A 109 -12.07 21.81 4.42
N ILE A 110 -12.72 22.44 3.43
CA ILE A 110 -13.22 23.80 3.57
C ILE A 110 -14.13 23.72 4.79
N LYS A 111 -13.67 24.29 5.91
CA LYS A 111 -14.47 24.31 7.12
C LYS A 111 -15.77 25.01 6.78
N LYS A 112 -16.90 24.41 7.15
CA LYS A 112 -18.18 25.08 6.94
C LYS A 112 -18.17 26.41 7.71
N PRO A 113 -18.83 27.47 7.21
CA PRO A 113 -18.90 28.75 7.92
C PRO A 113 -19.28 28.60 9.41
N LEU A 114 -20.16 27.65 9.73
CA LEU A 114 -20.56 27.32 11.10
C LEU A 114 -19.43 26.74 11.96
N GLU A 115 -18.54 25.92 11.39
CA GLU A 115 -17.37 25.37 12.11
C GLU A 115 -16.34 26.45 12.40
N ILE A 116 -16.18 27.40 11.47
CA ILE A 116 -15.29 28.56 11.65
C ILE A 116 -15.87 29.48 12.73
N TYR A 117 -17.17 29.79 12.64
CA TYR A 117 -17.90 30.56 13.64
C TYR A 117 -17.80 29.92 15.03
N SER A 118 -18.17 28.64 15.17
CA SER A 118 -18.11 27.93 16.44
C SER A 118 -16.70 27.93 17.02
N LYS A 119 -15.65 27.73 16.20
CA LYS A 119 -14.26 27.78 16.67
C LYS A 119 -13.83 29.18 17.12
N MET A 120 -14.23 30.23 16.40
CA MET A 120 -13.88 31.61 16.76
C MET A 120 -14.58 32.07 18.05
N TYR A 121 -15.83 31.66 18.25
CA TYR A 121 -16.65 32.14 19.35
C TYR A 121 -16.70 31.18 20.54
N SER A 122 -16.29 29.91 20.42
CA SER A 122 -16.23 28.99 21.57
C SER A 122 -15.33 29.51 22.69
N THR A 123 -14.20 30.15 22.38
CA THR A 123 -13.34 30.75 23.42
C THR A 123 -13.93 32.00 24.06
N LEU A 124 -14.82 32.70 23.36
CA LEU A 124 -15.54 33.87 23.88
C LEU A 124 -16.76 33.48 24.73
N TRP A 125 -17.30 32.28 24.54
CA TRP A 125 -18.59 31.87 25.11
C TRP A 125 -18.48 30.77 26.18
N VAL A 126 -17.31 30.15 26.38
CA VAL A 126 -17.08 29.28 27.52
C VAL A 126 -16.72 30.12 28.75
N LYS A 127 -17.75 30.70 29.35
CA LYS A 127 -17.91 30.64 30.81
C LYS A 127 -19.29 30.06 31.08
N PRO A 128 -19.41 28.77 31.41
CA PRO A 128 -20.64 28.24 31.93
C PRO A 128 -20.76 28.70 33.37
N ASP A 129 -21.72 29.58 33.64
CA ASP A 129 -22.41 29.50 34.92
C ASP A 129 -23.34 28.29 34.77
N THR A 130 -22.93 27.18 35.35
CA THR A 130 -23.52 25.85 35.16
C THR A 130 -24.93 25.80 35.73
N SER A 131 -25.93 25.94 34.87
CA SER A 131 -27.30 25.51 35.13
C SER A 131 -27.60 24.28 34.27
N THR A 132 -27.90 23.17 34.95
CA THR A 132 -27.53 21.80 34.56
C THR A 132 -28.50 21.08 33.62
N ASP A 133 -29.44 21.74 32.92
CA ASP A 133 -30.56 21.01 32.25
C ASP A 133 -30.88 21.43 30.80
N SER A 134 -29.95 21.99 30.03
CA SER A 134 -30.24 22.33 28.62
C SER A 134 -29.93 21.16 27.66
N ASN A 135 -30.98 20.55 27.09
CA ASN A 135 -30.84 19.54 26.03
C ASN A 135 -30.10 20.12 24.80
N ILE A 136 -29.15 19.36 24.24
CA ILE A 136 -28.29 19.70 23.09
C ILE A 136 -29.10 20.30 21.92
N SER A 137 -30.30 19.79 21.66
CA SER A 137 -31.15 20.27 20.57
C SER A 137 -31.64 21.71 20.77
N SER A 138 -31.83 22.15 22.02
CA SER A 138 -32.20 23.53 22.35
C SER A 138 -31.03 24.49 22.09
N LEU A 139 -29.81 24.03 22.37
CA LEU A 139 -28.58 24.79 22.16
C LEU A 139 -28.35 25.05 20.66
N HIS A 140 -28.56 24.04 19.80
CA HIS A 140 -28.49 24.22 18.33
C HIS A 140 -29.50 25.25 17.82
N ASN A 141 -30.76 25.17 18.27
CA ASN A 141 -31.80 26.12 17.86
C ASN A 141 -31.53 27.56 18.34
N GLN A 142 -30.94 27.73 19.53
CA GLN A 142 -30.55 29.07 20.02
C GLN A 142 -29.40 29.66 19.21
N ILE A 143 -28.41 28.83 18.85
CA ILE A 143 -27.28 29.24 18.03
C ILE A 143 -27.77 29.68 16.65
N ASP A 144 -28.63 28.89 15.99
CA ASP A 144 -29.16 29.22 14.67
C ASP A 144 -30.01 30.50 14.70
N LYS A 145 -30.89 30.67 15.70
CA LYS A 145 -31.68 31.90 15.84
C LYS A 145 -30.79 33.13 16.06
N LYS A 146 -29.75 33.03 16.88
CA LYS A 146 -28.82 34.14 17.12
C LYS A 146 -27.93 34.44 15.91
N LEU A 147 -27.54 33.42 15.14
CA LEU A 147 -26.86 33.59 13.86
C LEU A 147 -27.74 34.34 12.86
N HIS A 148 -29.02 34.00 12.78
CA HIS A 148 -29.97 34.65 11.87
C HIS A 148 -30.31 36.10 12.26
N LEU A 149 -30.21 36.43 13.55
CA LEU A 149 -30.42 37.78 14.08
C LEU A 149 -29.15 38.64 14.08
N SER A 150 -27.99 38.03 13.86
CA SER A 150 -26.72 38.76 13.79
C SER A 150 -26.66 39.56 12.50
N SER A 151 -26.26 40.83 12.61
CA SER A 151 -26.19 41.80 11.51
C SER A 151 -25.48 41.24 10.26
N PRO A 152 -25.90 41.58 9.03
CA PRO A 152 -25.23 41.20 7.77
C PRO A 152 -23.72 41.51 7.76
N TYR A 153 -23.30 42.49 8.57
CA TYR A 153 -21.91 42.87 8.77
C TYR A 153 -21.07 41.79 9.47
N ILE A 154 -21.67 41.03 10.40
CA ILE A 154 -20.99 39.91 11.09
C ILE A 154 -20.82 38.73 10.14
N LEU A 155 -21.81 38.45 9.29
CA LEU A 155 -21.72 37.39 8.28
C LEU A 155 -20.61 37.67 7.26
N THR A 156 -20.50 38.92 6.79
CA THR A 156 -19.42 39.34 5.88
C THR A 156 -18.05 39.34 6.55
N LEU A 157 -17.95 39.73 7.83
CA LEU A 157 -16.69 39.63 8.58
C LEU A 157 -16.26 38.16 8.79
N VAL A 158 -17.23 37.28 9.09
CA VAL A 158 -16.98 35.84 9.21
C VAL A 158 -16.53 35.29 7.86
N GLU A 159 -17.20 35.59 6.75
CA GLU A 159 -16.74 35.17 5.41
C GLU A 159 -15.32 35.66 5.10
N PHE A 160 -15.01 36.93 5.37
CA PHE A 160 -13.69 37.50 5.11
C PHE A 160 -12.59 36.88 6.00
N MET A 161 -12.91 36.61 7.27
CA MET A 161 -11.99 35.95 8.20
C MET A 161 -11.85 34.43 7.94
N CYS A 162 -12.89 33.78 7.40
CA CYS A 162 -12.83 32.39 6.94
C CYS A 162 -11.76 32.24 5.84
N ILE A 163 -11.79 33.13 4.84
CA ILE A 163 -10.83 33.16 3.72
C ILE A 163 -9.40 33.42 4.22
N HIS A 164 -9.22 34.34 5.18
CA HIS A 164 -7.90 34.71 5.69
C HIS A 164 -7.31 33.64 6.64
N ASN A 165 -8.14 32.97 7.45
CA ASN A 165 -7.66 31.98 8.43
C ASN A 165 -7.38 30.59 7.80
N GLU A 166 -8.01 30.30 6.66
CA GLU A 166 -7.71 29.13 5.81
C GLU A 166 -6.27 29.17 5.26
N GLN A 167 -5.67 30.36 5.14
CA GLN A 167 -4.27 30.53 4.74
C GLN A 167 -3.26 30.37 5.89
N HIS A 168 -3.67 30.49 7.16
CA HIS A 168 -2.73 30.61 8.29
C HIS A 168 -2.80 29.53 9.37
N THR A 169 -3.85 28.70 9.45
CA THR A 169 -3.96 27.69 10.53
C THR A 169 -4.13 26.26 10.02
N SER A 170 -3.13 25.77 9.29
CA SER A 170 -2.92 24.33 9.18
C SER A 170 -2.07 23.84 10.38
N ARG A 171 -2.42 22.65 10.88
CA ARG A 171 -1.65 21.83 11.85
C ARG A 171 -1.93 22.05 13.34
N LYS A 172 -3.12 21.61 13.78
CA LYS A 172 -3.25 20.78 14.99
C LYS A 172 -4.25 19.66 14.69
N MET A 173 -3.76 18.44 14.51
CA MET A 173 -4.60 17.25 14.49
C MET A 173 -5.07 16.96 15.93
N PRO A 174 -6.32 16.55 16.14
CA PRO A 174 -6.74 16.02 17.42
C PRO A 174 -6.00 14.71 17.74
N PRO A 175 -5.82 14.38 19.04
CA PRO A 175 -5.21 13.13 19.46
C PRO A 175 -6.10 11.98 18.98
N THR A 176 -5.51 11.06 18.22
CA THR A 176 -6.14 9.75 18.01
C THR A 176 -5.94 9.00 19.32
N GLU A 177 -7.03 8.70 20.02
CA GLU A 177 -7.04 7.81 21.18
C GLU A 177 -6.38 6.49 20.74
N SER A 178 -5.23 6.18 21.33
CA SER A 178 -4.53 4.94 21.07
C SER A 178 -5.15 3.84 21.92
N ASP A 179 -5.82 2.91 21.26
CA ASP A 179 -6.11 1.57 21.78
C ASP A 179 -4.78 0.81 21.96
N ASP A 180 -4.04 1.13 23.02
CA ASP A 180 -2.82 0.42 23.44
C ASP A 180 -3.16 -0.70 24.45
N GLU A 181 -4.14 -1.55 24.11
CA GLU A 181 -4.31 -2.86 24.75
C GLU A 181 -4.09 -3.94 23.70
N ILE A 182 -2.86 -4.00 23.19
CA ILE A 182 -2.39 -5.09 22.32
C ILE A 182 -2.36 -6.35 23.18
N SER A 183 -3.34 -7.23 23.00
CA SER A 183 -3.40 -8.53 23.68
C SER A 183 -2.10 -9.28 23.48
N ALA A 184 -1.45 -9.69 24.57
CA ALA A 184 -0.15 -10.37 24.59
C ALA A 184 -0.13 -11.79 23.98
N ASP A 185 -1.19 -12.19 23.27
CA ASP A 185 -1.34 -13.52 22.68
C ASP A 185 -1.53 -13.43 21.16
N VAL A 186 -0.70 -12.61 20.50
CA VAL A 186 -0.62 -12.67 19.04
C VAL A 186 0.20 -13.90 18.69
N ASP A 187 -0.47 -14.88 18.10
CA ASP A 187 0.11 -16.12 17.58
C ASP A 187 1.43 -15.85 16.82
N ALA A 188 2.49 -16.58 17.16
CA ALA A 188 3.83 -16.42 16.57
C ALA A 188 3.80 -16.57 15.04
N GLU A 189 2.90 -17.41 14.51
CA GLU A 189 2.72 -17.58 13.07
C GLU A 189 2.07 -16.35 12.44
N MET A 190 1.14 -15.69 13.13
CA MET A 190 0.58 -14.41 12.70
C MET A 190 1.65 -13.31 12.68
N HIS A 191 2.51 -13.23 13.70
CA HIS A 191 3.65 -12.31 13.73
C HIS A 191 4.59 -12.52 12.54
N ARG A 192 4.97 -13.77 12.28
CA ARG A 192 5.81 -14.13 11.13
C ARG A 192 5.16 -13.72 9.81
N SER A 193 3.89 -14.03 9.63
CA SER A 193 3.12 -13.64 8.44
C SER A 193 3.09 -12.12 8.26
N ASN A 194 2.87 -11.36 9.33
CA ASN A 194 2.89 -9.90 9.29
C ASN A 194 4.25 -9.34 8.87
N ILE A 195 5.35 -9.87 9.41
CA ILE A 195 6.72 -9.49 9.01
C ILE A 195 6.93 -9.77 7.52
N GLN A 196 6.53 -10.95 7.04
CA GLN A 196 6.66 -11.34 5.63
C GLN A 196 5.82 -10.46 4.70
N GLN A 197 4.63 -10.01 5.11
CA GLN A 197 3.77 -9.13 4.32
C GLN A 197 4.15 -7.64 4.42
N CYS A 198 4.86 -7.24 5.47
CA CYS A 198 5.26 -5.85 5.71
C CYS A 198 6.08 -5.30 4.54
N MET A 199 7.09 -6.06 4.08
CA MET A 199 7.98 -5.63 3.02
C MET A 199 7.25 -5.43 1.66
N PRO A 200 6.46 -6.40 1.14
CA PRO A 200 5.63 -6.19 -0.04
C PRO A 200 4.66 -5.00 0.09
N ALA A 201 4.03 -4.83 1.26
CA ALA A 201 3.11 -3.72 1.50
C ALA A 201 3.84 -2.38 1.40
N LEU A 202 4.94 -2.19 2.14
CA LEU A 202 5.76 -0.98 2.09
C LEU A 202 6.28 -0.69 0.70
N MET A 203 6.74 -1.71 -0.04
CA MET A 203 7.22 -1.54 -1.40
C MET A 203 6.15 -0.92 -2.30
N GLN A 204 4.90 -1.36 -2.20
CA GLN A 204 3.82 -0.79 -3.01
C GLN A 204 3.50 0.66 -2.62
N ILE A 205 3.41 0.93 -1.31
CA ILE A 205 3.13 2.27 -0.77
C ILE A 205 4.19 3.25 -1.24
N LEU A 206 5.46 2.92 -1.00
CA LEU A 206 6.58 3.80 -1.31
C LEU A 206 6.82 3.94 -2.81
N THR A 207 6.56 2.89 -3.60
CA THR A 207 6.58 2.98 -5.07
C THR A 207 5.54 3.97 -5.56
N HIS A 208 4.31 3.88 -5.05
CA HIS A 208 3.24 4.81 -5.41
C HIS A 208 3.57 6.26 -5.01
N LEU A 209 4.08 6.46 -3.79
CA LEU A 209 4.54 7.78 -3.34
C LEU A 209 5.65 8.31 -4.23
N SER A 210 6.64 7.48 -4.59
CA SER A 210 7.77 7.86 -5.44
C SER A 210 7.35 8.30 -6.84
N GLN A 211 6.32 7.66 -7.39
CA GLN A 211 5.74 8.05 -8.66
C GLN A 211 5.01 9.40 -8.56
N LYS A 212 4.32 9.64 -7.44
CA LYS A 212 3.54 10.87 -7.23
C LYS A 212 4.39 12.09 -6.89
N THR A 213 5.42 11.93 -6.06
CA THR A 213 6.19 13.05 -5.52
C THR A 213 7.50 13.29 -6.25
N GLY A 214 7.97 12.33 -7.06
CA GLY A 214 9.30 12.39 -7.63
C GLY A 214 10.41 11.93 -6.67
N TRP A 215 10.08 11.59 -5.42
CA TRP A 215 11.07 11.29 -4.38
C TRP A 215 11.62 9.88 -4.48
N SER A 216 12.83 9.69 -3.95
CA SER A 216 13.41 8.36 -3.73
C SER A 216 13.27 8.03 -2.24
N PHE A 217 12.93 6.79 -1.92
CA PHE A 217 12.73 6.35 -0.54
C PHE A 217 13.71 5.22 -0.21
N SER A 218 14.25 5.24 1.01
CA SER A 218 15.00 4.13 1.59
C SER A 218 14.45 3.85 2.98
N VAL A 219 14.20 2.59 3.29
CA VAL A 219 13.71 2.13 4.59
C VAL A 219 14.63 1.03 5.10
N LEU A 220 15.02 1.15 6.36
CA LEU A 220 15.66 0.10 7.13
C LEU A 220 14.67 -0.33 8.21
N MET A 221 14.48 -1.62 8.36
CA MET A 221 13.62 -2.19 9.38
C MET A 221 14.28 -3.44 9.93
N GLY A 222 14.18 -3.67 11.23
CA GLY A 222 14.72 -4.87 11.83
C GLY A 222 14.19 -5.09 13.23
N GLY A 223 14.34 -6.31 13.71
CA GLY A 223 13.84 -6.77 14.99
C GLY A 223 14.03 -8.29 15.14
N PRO A 224 13.61 -8.87 16.28
CA PRO A 224 13.75 -10.30 16.54
C PRO A 224 13.04 -11.15 15.48
N ASP A 225 13.69 -12.23 15.03
CA ASP A 225 13.02 -13.22 14.18
C ASP A 225 12.23 -14.21 15.05
N PRO A 226 10.90 -14.29 14.93
CA PRO A 226 10.11 -15.28 15.67
C PRO A 226 10.44 -16.73 15.29
N ALA A 227 11.17 -16.97 14.20
CA ALA A 227 11.66 -18.30 13.83
C ALA A 227 12.99 -18.70 14.47
N ASP A 228 13.77 -17.74 14.96
CA ASP A 228 15.08 -18.00 15.53
C ASP A 228 15.01 -17.99 17.06
N ALA A 229 15.24 -19.14 17.67
CA ALA A 229 15.33 -19.26 19.12
C ALA A 229 16.54 -18.50 19.70
N GLY A 230 17.51 -18.11 18.84
CA GLY A 230 18.69 -17.34 19.23
C GLY A 230 18.44 -15.85 19.46
N GLU A 231 17.19 -15.37 19.38
CA GLU A 231 16.80 -13.95 19.54
C GLU A 231 17.59 -13.00 18.63
N GLN A 232 18.16 -13.50 17.53
CA GLN A 232 18.97 -12.69 16.64
C GLN A 232 18.08 -11.71 15.86
N CYS A 233 18.54 -10.47 15.76
CA CYS A 233 17.86 -9.47 14.96
C CYS A 233 17.99 -9.79 13.47
N CYS A 234 16.85 -9.84 12.79
CA CYS A 234 16.81 -9.76 11.34
C CYS A 234 16.79 -8.29 10.91
N LEU A 235 17.55 -7.97 9.86
CA LEU A 235 17.55 -6.66 9.21
C LEU A 235 17.10 -6.79 7.76
N TYR A 236 16.18 -5.90 7.38
CA TYR A 236 15.73 -5.75 6.01
C TYR A 236 15.91 -4.30 5.54
N SER A 237 16.29 -4.15 4.27
CA SER A 237 16.41 -2.86 3.60
C SER A 237 15.55 -2.81 2.35
N LEU A 238 14.89 -1.67 2.12
CA LEU A 238 14.04 -1.43 0.97
C LEU A 238 14.41 -0.10 0.33
N HIS A 239 14.68 -0.11 -0.97
CA HIS A 239 15.09 1.08 -1.73
C HIS A 239 14.20 1.26 -2.95
N ILE A 240 13.56 2.42 -3.04
CA ILE A 240 12.69 2.80 -4.16
C ILE A 240 13.37 3.84 -5.03
N ARG A 241 13.33 3.56 -6.35
CA ARG A 241 14.09 4.19 -7.45
C ARG A 241 15.51 3.68 -7.61
N LYS A 242 16.00 3.94 -8.82
CA LYS A 242 17.36 3.68 -9.28
C LYS A 242 17.94 5.00 -9.79
N ASN A 243 19.25 5.16 -9.65
CA ASN A 243 19.98 6.28 -10.22
C ASN A 243 20.09 6.16 -11.75
N ARG A 244 20.82 7.06 -12.40
CA ARG A 244 21.03 7.06 -13.86
C ARG A 244 21.73 5.79 -14.37
N CYS A 245 22.46 5.09 -13.51
CA CYS A 245 23.14 3.85 -13.81
C CYS A 245 22.26 2.62 -13.53
N GLY A 246 21.00 2.79 -13.14
CA GLY A 246 20.11 1.68 -12.81
C GLY A 246 20.37 1.04 -11.44
N LEU A 247 21.18 1.66 -10.58
CA LEU A 247 21.52 1.16 -9.24
C LEU A 247 20.63 1.82 -8.18
N ASN A 248 20.16 1.04 -7.20
CA ASN A 248 19.48 1.57 -6.03
C ASN A 248 20.48 2.16 -5.00
N PHE A 249 20.01 2.65 -3.86
CA PHE A 249 20.88 3.28 -2.86
C PHE A 249 21.93 2.31 -2.28
N SER A 250 21.54 1.09 -1.89
CA SER A 250 22.49 0.12 -1.35
C SER A 250 23.49 -0.39 -2.38
N GLU A 251 23.09 -0.47 -3.65
CA GLU A 251 23.97 -0.84 -4.77
C GLU A 251 24.95 0.28 -5.15
N SER A 252 24.54 1.54 -5.03
CA SER A 252 25.36 2.69 -5.41
C SER A 252 26.31 3.16 -4.30
N TYR A 253 25.99 2.85 -3.04
CA TYR A 253 26.83 3.18 -1.90
C TYR A 253 27.63 1.94 -1.44
N CYS A 254 28.89 1.85 -1.83
CA CYS A 254 29.76 0.69 -1.59
C CYS A 254 29.90 0.31 -0.10
N HIS A 255 29.75 1.28 0.81
CA HIS A 255 29.82 1.08 2.27
C HIS A 255 28.45 0.91 2.94
N PHE A 256 27.39 0.66 2.18
CA PHE A 256 26.05 0.51 2.74
C PHE A 256 25.99 -0.56 3.83
N ASN A 257 26.53 -1.75 3.55
CA ASN A 257 26.53 -2.84 4.52
C ASN A 257 27.44 -2.57 5.72
N SER A 258 28.67 -2.08 5.48
CA SER A 258 29.67 -1.88 6.53
C SER A 258 29.37 -0.69 7.46
N THR A 259 28.60 0.29 6.99
CA THR A 259 28.37 1.54 7.73
C THR A 259 26.90 1.71 8.11
N VAL A 260 25.99 1.69 7.13
CA VAL A 260 24.57 2.03 7.39
C VAL A 260 23.85 0.87 8.07
N VAL A 261 23.98 -0.34 7.51
CA VAL A 261 23.41 -1.57 8.08
C VAL A 261 24.01 -1.84 9.46
N GLN A 262 25.34 -1.76 9.58
CA GLN A 262 26.04 -1.98 10.86
C GLN A 262 25.58 -1.00 11.95
N ALA A 263 25.53 0.31 11.67
CA ALA A 263 25.07 1.29 12.65
C ALA A 263 23.60 1.06 13.08
N TYR A 264 22.75 0.59 12.17
CA TYR A 264 21.37 0.26 12.50
C TYR A 264 21.27 -1.04 13.32
N MET A 265 22.10 -2.04 13.04
CA MET A 265 22.20 -3.25 13.85
C MET A 265 22.65 -2.93 15.29
N GLU A 266 23.69 -2.12 15.45
CA GLU A 266 24.16 -1.65 16.78
C GLU A 266 23.04 -0.91 17.54
N PHE A 267 22.24 -0.12 16.83
CA PHE A 267 21.05 0.52 17.41
C PHE A 267 20.03 -0.52 17.90
N LEU A 268 19.71 -1.55 17.11
CA LEU A 268 18.77 -2.61 17.50
C LEU A 268 19.28 -3.40 18.71
N ASP A 269 20.57 -3.79 18.69
CA ASP A 269 21.19 -4.53 19.80
C ASP A 269 21.12 -3.72 21.11
N SER A 270 21.39 -2.41 21.04
CA SER A 270 21.32 -1.51 22.20
C SER A 270 19.91 -1.36 22.77
N LYS A 271 18.87 -1.52 21.94
CA LYS A 271 17.47 -1.43 22.34
C LYS A 271 16.98 -2.74 22.96
N LEU A 272 17.38 -3.88 22.41
CA LEU A 272 16.89 -5.19 22.83
C LEU A 272 17.63 -5.75 24.05
N HIS A 273 18.92 -5.46 24.22
CA HIS A 273 19.64 -5.82 25.44
C HIS A 273 19.02 -5.22 26.70
N LYS A 274 18.30 -4.09 26.61
CA LYS A 274 17.62 -3.49 27.76
C LYS A 274 16.36 -4.23 28.19
N PHE A 275 15.75 -5.05 27.33
CA PHE A 275 14.54 -5.79 27.69
C PHE A 275 14.84 -7.08 28.47
N LEU A 276 15.99 -7.71 28.22
CA LEU A 276 16.38 -8.97 28.88
C LEU A 276 16.77 -8.81 30.36
N PHE A 277 17.04 -7.60 30.85
CA PHE A 277 17.41 -7.36 32.27
C PHE A 277 16.24 -6.94 33.16
N PHE A 278 15.04 -6.72 32.60
CA PHE A 278 13.87 -6.25 33.35
C PHE A 278 12.66 -7.22 33.27
N SER A 279 12.87 -8.42 32.71
CA SER A 279 11.88 -9.51 32.65
C SER A 279 12.24 -10.59 33.66
#